data_AF-A0A4V3HGE7-F1
#
_entry.id   AF-A0A4V3HGE7-F1
#
_cell.length_a   1.000
_cell.length_b   1.000
_cell.length_c   1.000
_cell.angle_alpha   90.00
_cell.angle_beta   90.00
_cell.angle_gamma   90.00
#
_symmetry.space_group_name_H-M   'P 1'
#
loop_
_entity.id
_entity.type
_entity.pdbx_description
1 polymer ?
#
loop_
_entity_poly.entity_id
_entity_poly.type
_entity_poly.pdbx_seq_one_letter_code
_entity_poly.pdbx_strand_id
1 'polypeptide(L)' 'MKNTTKRKTLTLMSIGMLVISTSQIFSQFMELTDLMKGSLMGLGIGLLLTSMVFGNFKKI' A
#
# COMPACT_ATOMS: atom_id res chain seq x y z
N MET A 1 -19.01 -7.76 2.68
CA MET A 1 -17.74 -7.36 3.32
C MET A 1 -17.02 -8.64 3.75
N LYS A 2 -15.88 -8.97 3.12
CA LYS A 2 -15.21 -10.28 3.34
C LYS A 2 -14.35 -10.19 4.60
N ASN A 3 -14.56 -11.07 5.57
CA ASN A 3 -13.81 -11.09 6.82
C ASN A 3 -12.33 -11.42 6.55
N THR A 4 -11.46 -10.40 6.50
CA THR A 4 -10.02 -10.58 6.34
C THR A 4 -9.38 -10.89 7.69
N THR A 5 -8.61 -11.98 7.74
CA THR A 5 -7.86 -12.35 8.95
C THR A 5 -6.77 -11.31 9.23
N LYS A 6 -6.48 -11.01 10.50
CA LYS A 6 -5.41 -10.06 10.92
C LYS A 6 -4.09 -10.27 10.16
N ARG A 7 -3.71 -11.53 9.92
CA ARG A 7 -2.50 -11.89 9.15
C ARG A 7 -2.53 -11.35 7.71
N LYS A 8 -3.66 -11.49 7.01
CA LYS A 8 -3.81 -10.99 5.63
C LYS A 8 -3.78 -9.47 5.56
N THR A 9 -4.41 -8.80 6.52
CA THR A 9 -4.35 -7.34 6.64
C THR A 9 -2.92 -6.86 6.88
N LEU A 10 -2.19 -7.51 7.79
CA LEU A 10 -0.80 -7.17 8.06
C LEU A 10 0.08 -7.36 6.82
N THR A 11 -0.08 -8.47 6.09
CA THR A 11 0.64 -8.69 4.82
C THR A 11 0.31 -7.62 3.79
N LEU A 12 -0.96 -7.24 3.65
CA LEU A 12 -1.39 -6.20 2.70
C LEU A 12 -0.80 -4.83 3.06
N MET A 13 -0.77 -4.50 4.35
CA MET A 13 -0.19 -3.27 4.86
C MET A 13 1.34 -3.23 4.64
N SER A 14 2.04 -4.34 4.88
CA SER A 14 3.47 -4.47 4.58
C SER A 14 3.77 -4.30 3.09
N ILE A 15 2.95 -4.88 2.20
CA ILE A 15 3.10 -4.70 0.76
C ILE A 15 2.89 -3.23 0.36
N GLY A 16 1.86 -2.57 0.91
CA GLY A 16 1.61 -1.14 0.66
C GLY A 16 2.80 -0.26 1.05
N MET A 17 3.38 -0.50 2.24
CA MET A 17 4.58 0.21 2.68
C MET A 17 5.79 -0.06 1.78
N LEU A 18 6.01 -1.31 1.37
CA LEU A 18 7.12 -1.66 0.48
C LEU A 18 7.02 -0.97 -0.88
N VAL A 19 5.81 -0.88 -1.45
CA VAL A 19 5.57 -0.19 -2.73
C VAL A 19 5.92 1.29 -2.61
N ILE A 20 5.47 1.96 -1.53
CA ILE A 20 5.76 3.38 -1.29
C ILE A 20 7.26 3.61 -1.11
N SER A 21 7.91 2.84 -0.24
CA SER A 21 9.34 3.00 0.03
C SER A 21 10.18 2.72 -1.20
N THR A 22 9.88 1.66 -1.95
CA THR A 22 10.59 1.35 -3.20
C THR A 22 10.38 2.45 -4.22
N SER A 23 9.17 2.99 -4.36
CA SER A 23 8.90 4.11 -5.27
C SER A 23 9.71 5.37 -4.90
N GLN A 24 9.85 5.68 -3.61
CA GLN A 24 10.65 6.83 -3.16
C GLN A 24 12.14 6.63 -3.45
N ILE A 25 12.67 5.45 -3.10
CA ILE A 25 14.06 5.09 -3.36
C ILE A 25 14.33 5.14 -4.86
N PHE A 26 13.49 4.53 -5.70
CA PHE A 26 13.67 4.51 -7.15
C PHE A 26 13.59 5.91 -7.77
N SER A 27 12.72 6.78 -7.24
CA SER A 27 12.62 8.17 -7.69
C SER A 27 13.87 9.02 -7.39
N GLN A 28 14.72 8.58 -6.47
CA GLN A 28 16.00 9.25 -6.20
C GLN A 28 17.07 8.84 -7.23
N PHE A 29 16.97 7.65 -7.81
CA PHE A 29 17.97 7.11 -8.75
C PHE A 29 17.57 7.28 -10.21
N MET A 30 16.29 7.39 -10.52
CA MET A 30 15.79 7.57 -11.88
C MET A 30 14.72 8.67 -11.94
N GLU A 31 14.81 9.51 -12.97
CA GLU A 31 13.73 10.42 -13.33
C GLU A 31 12.53 9.64 -13.88
N LEU A 32 11.67 9.24 -12.96
CA LEU A 32 10.34 8.70 -13.28
C LEU A 32 9.43 9.83 -13.74
N THR A 33 8.67 9.59 -14.81
CA THR A 33 7.63 10.52 -15.27
C THR A 33 6.60 10.75 -14.17
N ASP A 34 5.99 11.94 -14.12
CA ASP A 34 5.03 12.29 -13.08
C ASP A 34 3.86 11.30 -12.97
N LEU A 35 3.42 10.74 -14.11
CA LEU A 35 2.42 9.66 -14.17
C LEU A 35 2.87 8.38 -13.45
N MET A 36 4.12 7.96 -13.61
CA MET A 36 4.66 6.79 -12.92
C MET A 36 4.80 7.04 -11.42
N LYS A 37 5.30 8.20 -11.01
CA LYS A 37 5.39 8.57 -9.58
C LYS A 37 4.02 8.59 -8.93
N GLY A 38 3.05 9.25 -9.58
CA GLY A 38 1.67 9.35 -9.10
C GLY A 38 0.96 8.00 -9.01
N SER A 39 1.12 7.13 -10.01
CA SER A 39 0.51 5.80 -10.01
C SER A 39 1.10 4.87 -8.95
N LEU A 40 2.43 4.86 -8.76
CA LEU A 40 3.08 4.07 -7.71
C LEU A 40 2.66 4.52 -6.31
N MET A 41 2.58 5.83 -6.07
CA MET A 41 2.06 6.35 -4.79
C MET A 41 0.57 6.06 -4.62
N GLY A 42 -0.24 6.23 -5.66
CA GLY A 42 -1.66 5.89 -5.63
C GLY A 42 -1.90 4.42 -5.31
N LEU A 43 -1.12 3.51 -5.89
CA LEU A 43 -1.17 2.07 -5.60
C LEU A 43 -0.80 1.77 -4.15
N GLY A 44 0.30 2.35 -3.66
CA GLY A 44 0.74 2.17 -2.27
C GLY A 44 -0.31 2.66 -1.26
N ILE A 45 -0.84 3.87 -1.47
CA ILE A 45 -1.89 4.46 -0.62
C ILE A 45 -3.20 3.67 -0.72
N GLY A 46 -3.59 3.26 -1.92
CA GLY A 46 -4.79 2.45 -2.15
C GLY A 46 -4.73 1.11 -1.42
N LEU A 47 -3.57 0.45 -1.41
CA LEU A 47 -3.34 -0.79 -0.64
C LEU A 47 -3.43 -0.54 0.86
N LEU A 48 -2.85 0.56 1.36
CA LEU A 48 -2.94 0.92 2.79
C LEU A 48 -4.38 1.20 3.20
N LEU A 49 -5.12 2.01 2.44
CA LEU A 49 -6.54 2.29 2.69
C LEU A 49 -7.39 1.02 2.64
N THR A 50 -7.12 0.13 1.70
CA THR A 50 -7.79 -1.18 1.63
C THR A 50 -7.52 -1.99 2.90
N SER A 51 -6.28 -1.99 3.39
CA SER A 51 -5.92 -2.71 4.61
C SER A 51 -6.56 -2.12 5.88
N MET A 52 -6.67 -0.79 5.98
CA MET A 52 -7.18 -0.09 7.18
C MET A 52 -8.70 0.05 7.20
N VAL A 53 -9.31 0.44 6.08
CA VAL A 53 -10.75 0.79 6.02
C VAL A 53 -11.60 -0.44 5.69
N PHE A 54 -11.14 -1.28 4.76
CA PHE A 54 -11.90 -2.47 4.33
C PHE A 54 -11.52 -3.73 5.11
N GLY A 55 -10.35 -3.75 5.75
CA GLY A 55 -9.96 -4.75 6.72
C GLY A 55 -10.65 -4.50 8.05
N ASN A 56 -11.95 -4.83 8.14
CA ASN A 56 -12.70 -4.78 9.41
C ASN A 56 -11.91 -5.55 10.48
N PHE A 57 -11.19 -4.81 11.33
CA PHE A 57 -10.54 -5.37 12.50
C PHE A 57 -11.67 -5.93 13.35
N LYS A 58 -11.81 -7.26 13.35
CA LYS A 58 -12.62 -7.96 14.35
C LYS A 58 -12.10 -7.45 15.69
N LYS A 59 -12.85 -6.52 16.31
CA LYS A 59 -12.63 -6.07 17.68
C LYS A 59 -12.57 -7.36 18.50
N ILE A 60 -11.40 -7.59 19.09
CA ILE A 60 -11.29 -8.53 20.20
C ILE A 60 -12.25 -8.04 21.28
#